data_AF-A0A1J5U270-F1
#
_entry.id   AF-A0A1J5U270-F1
#
_cell.length_a   1.000
_cell.length_b   1.000
_cell.length_c   1.000
_cell.angle_alpha   90.00
_cell.angle_beta   90.00
_cell.angle_gamma   90.00
#
_symmetry.space_group_name_H-M   'P 1'
#
loop_
_entity.id
_entity.type
_entity.pdbx_description
1 polymer ?
#
loop_
_entity_poly.entity_id
_entity_poly.type
_entity_poly.pdbx_seq_one_letter_code
_entity_poly.pdbx_strand_id
1 'polypeptide(L)'
;MINIDEKNCGILYLSILDLKINVEKCIEVSKLSADEISNIISIPKFKKYFEKESKNELLICCKTDWITEEIAKHIKISESEYKILQEAVDEKIIDHISKYWRENGKVERDFEIRTLPEWIISEFVFVSGFATWFREKDNENETDLSDLLSNATGESVQASANIQFDKERLELISSIPTQILQKIMNINPAGKIAYRSLDMAIMKGMSEGDSEIAKKMKNSTISLNRPWWKFW
;
A
#
# COMPACT_ATOMS: atom_id res chain seq x y z
N MET A 1 -21.02 -7.48 -2.65
CA MET A 1 -21.28 -7.32 -1.21
C MET A 1 -20.46 -8.36 -0.49
N ILE A 2 -19.59 -7.94 0.42
CA ILE A 2 -18.69 -8.84 1.16
C ILE A 2 -19.52 -9.64 2.17
N ASN A 3 -19.19 -10.92 2.35
CA ASN A 3 -19.86 -11.76 3.33
C ASN A 3 -19.55 -11.25 4.76
N ILE A 4 -20.53 -11.27 5.66
CA ILE A 4 -20.37 -10.88 7.07
C ILE A 4 -19.18 -11.57 7.76
N ASP A 5 -18.90 -12.82 7.42
CA ASP A 5 -17.78 -13.59 7.96
C ASP A 5 -16.41 -13.03 7.50
N GLU A 6 -16.31 -12.59 6.24
CA GLU A 6 -15.12 -11.92 5.70
C GLU A 6 -14.93 -10.54 6.33
N LYS A 7 -16.04 -9.81 6.49
CA LYS A 7 -16.04 -8.50 7.13
C LYS A 7 -15.53 -8.61 8.57
N ASN A 8 -16.14 -9.50 9.34
CA ASN A 8 -15.78 -9.70 10.74
C ASN A 8 -14.36 -10.25 10.88
N CYS A 9 -13.90 -11.11 9.96
CA CYS A 9 -12.52 -11.57 9.91
C CYS A 9 -11.53 -10.40 9.79
N GLY A 10 -11.78 -9.46 8.89
CA GLY A 10 -10.94 -8.27 8.73
C GLY A 10 -10.94 -7.37 9.97
N ILE A 11 -12.12 -7.13 10.55
CA ILE A 11 -12.27 -6.35 11.79
C ILE A 11 -11.47 -6.99 12.92
N LEU A 12 -11.63 -8.30 13.14
CA LEU A 12 -10.93 -9.01 14.19
C LEU A 12 -9.42 -8.94 13.98
N TYR A 13 -8.94 -9.24 12.77
CA TYR A 13 -7.52 -9.28 12.44
C TYR A 13 -6.82 -7.95 12.69
N LEU A 14 -7.39 -6.84 12.22
CA LEU A 14 -6.80 -5.51 12.44
C LEU A 14 -6.85 -5.07 13.90
N SER A 15 -7.91 -5.47 14.63
CA SER A 15 -8.07 -5.10 16.04
C SER A 15 -7.07 -5.79 16.96
N ILE A 16 -6.50 -6.93 16.54
CA ILE A 16 -5.59 -7.74 17.36
C ILE A 16 -4.22 -7.96 16.69
N LEU A 17 -3.90 -7.23 15.62
CA LEU A 17 -2.75 -7.48 14.75
C LEU A 17 -1.42 -7.66 15.51
N ASP A 18 -1.18 -6.83 16.53
CA ASP A 18 0.02 -6.85 17.37
C ASP A 18 -0.25 -7.40 18.78
N LEU A 19 -1.34 -8.14 18.95
CA LEU A 19 -1.84 -8.57 20.25
C LEU A 19 -1.93 -10.09 20.32
N LYS A 20 -1.61 -10.61 21.50
CA LYS A 20 -1.91 -11.98 21.91
C LYS A 20 -2.79 -11.92 23.14
N ILE A 21 -4.09 -12.12 22.93
CA ILE A 21 -5.11 -11.79 23.94
C ILE A 21 -6.22 -12.84 23.98
N ASN A 22 -6.97 -12.86 25.08
CA ASN A 22 -8.11 -13.75 25.27
C ASN A 22 -9.38 -13.23 24.56
N VAL A 23 -10.43 -14.06 24.55
CA VAL A 23 -11.71 -13.74 23.89
C VAL A 23 -12.36 -12.49 24.48
N GLU A 24 -12.31 -12.29 25.81
CA GLU A 24 -12.88 -11.11 26.46
C GLU A 24 -12.26 -9.82 25.94
N LYS A 25 -10.93 -9.79 25.81
CA LYS A 25 -10.22 -8.63 25.31
C LYS A 25 -10.42 -8.45 23.79
N CYS A 26 -10.55 -9.55 23.03
CA CYS A 26 -10.94 -9.49 21.62
C CYS A 26 -12.29 -8.78 21.44
N ILE A 27 -13.30 -9.09 22.27
CA ILE A 27 -14.61 -8.41 22.25
C ILE A 27 -14.44 -6.91 22.51
N GLU A 28 -13.63 -6.54 23.50
CA GLU A 28 -13.41 -5.14 23.86
C GLU A 28 -12.83 -4.32 22.71
N VAL A 29 -11.80 -4.85 22.03
CA VAL A 29 -11.06 -4.13 20.98
C VAL A 29 -11.76 -4.17 19.62
N SER A 30 -12.34 -5.32 19.24
CA SER A 30 -12.98 -5.50 17.92
C SER A 30 -14.46 -5.11 17.86
N LYS A 31 -15.11 -5.03 19.03
CA LYS A 31 -16.57 -4.84 19.15
C LYS A 31 -17.42 -5.97 18.55
N LEU A 32 -16.81 -7.09 18.21
CA LEU A 32 -17.50 -8.31 17.81
C LEU A 32 -17.99 -9.07 19.05
N SER A 33 -19.09 -9.81 18.90
CA SER A 33 -19.59 -10.73 19.91
C SER A 33 -18.72 -11.98 20.04
N ALA A 34 -18.86 -12.69 21.17
CA ALA A 34 -18.18 -13.97 21.38
C ALA A 34 -18.50 -15.00 20.29
N ASP A 35 -19.76 -15.05 19.85
CA ASP A 35 -20.22 -15.98 18.80
C ASP A 35 -19.59 -15.65 17.45
N GLU A 36 -19.51 -14.37 17.08
CA GLU A 36 -18.84 -13.94 15.85
C GLU A 36 -17.35 -14.29 15.87
N ILE A 37 -16.65 -14.01 16.97
CA ILE A 37 -15.23 -14.36 17.13
C ILE A 37 -15.05 -15.87 17.03
N SER A 38 -15.85 -16.64 17.76
CA SER A 38 -15.80 -18.11 17.76
C SER A 38 -16.04 -18.69 16.36
N ASN A 39 -16.97 -18.13 15.61
CA ASN A 39 -17.25 -18.52 14.23
C ASN A 39 -16.02 -18.27 13.33
N ILE A 40 -15.48 -17.04 13.34
CA ILE A 40 -14.33 -16.65 12.52
C ILE A 40 -13.13 -17.57 12.76
N ILE A 41 -12.76 -17.80 14.02
CA ILE A 41 -11.57 -18.60 14.36
C ILE A 41 -11.78 -20.12 14.18
N SER A 42 -13.00 -20.54 13.86
CA SER A 42 -13.37 -21.95 13.63
C SER A 42 -13.53 -22.26 12.14
N ILE A 43 -13.88 -21.27 11.30
CA ILE A 43 -14.02 -21.42 9.85
C ILE A 43 -12.66 -21.83 9.23
N PRO A 44 -12.58 -22.96 8.49
CA PRO A 44 -11.32 -23.43 7.88
C PRO A 44 -10.63 -22.40 7.00
N LYS A 45 -11.40 -21.58 6.27
CA LYS A 45 -10.90 -20.52 5.38
C LYS A 45 -10.05 -19.48 6.11
N PHE A 46 -10.36 -19.18 7.38
CA PHE A 46 -9.71 -18.11 8.15
C PHE A 46 -8.62 -18.61 9.08
N LYS A 47 -8.39 -19.92 9.17
CA LYS A 47 -7.32 -20.51 10.00
C LYS A 47 -5.92 -20.02 9.61
N LYS A 48 -5.73 -19.55 8.38
CA LYS A 48 -4.46 -18.97 7.93
C LYS A 48 -4.16 -17.60 8.56
N TYR A 49 -5.17 -16.90 9.08
CA TYR A 49 -5.00 -15.56 9.65
C TYR A 49 -4.76 -15.55 11.17
N PHE A 50 -5.15 -16.62 11.87
CA PHE A 50 -5.15 -16.65 13.32
C PHE A 50 -4.45 -17.88 13.88
N GLU A 51 -3.74 -17.70 14.98
CA GLU A 51 -3.23 -18.76 15.82
C GLU A 51 -4.02 -18.84 17.13
N LYS A 52 -4.21 -20.06 17.63
CA LYS A 52 -4.94 -20.35 18.86
C LYS A 52 -4.04 -21.13 19.80
N GLU A 53 -3.85 -20.59 21.00
CA GLU A 53 -3.09 -21.26 22.06
C GLU A 53 -4.00 -21.59 23.24
N SER A 54 -4.03 -22.86 23.63
CA SER A 54 -4.92 -23.38 24.67
C SER A 54 -4.13 -24.18 25.71
N LYS A 55 -3.42 -23.48 26.60
CA LYS A 55 -2.80 -24.12 27.79
C LYS A 55 -3.75 -24.06 28.99
N ASN A 56 -4.16 -22.85 29.39
CA ASN A 56 -5.07 -22.61 30.52
C ASN A 56 -6.30 -21.78 30.10
N GLU A 57 -6.10 -20.84 29.18
CA GLU A 57 -7.09 -19.96 28.58
C GLU A 57 -6.86 -19.93 27.07
N LEU A 58 -7.92 -19.72 26.29
CA LEU A 58 -7.81 -19.56 24.83
C LEU A 58 -7.25 -18.17 24.50
N LEU A 59 -6.00 -18.12 24.05
CA LEU A 59 -5.38 -16.92 23.49
C LEU A 59 -5.44 -16.96 21.96
N ILE A 60 -5.66 -15.79 21.37
CA ILE A 60 -5.74 -15.56 19.93
C ILE A 60 -4.69 -14.51 19.55
N CYS A 61 -3.94 -14.77 18.50
CA CYS A 61 -3.06 -13.80 17.86
C CYS A 61 -3.10 -13.93 16.33
N CYS A 62 -2.66 -12.88 15.64
CA CYS A 62 -2.60 -12.86 14.19
C CYS A 62 -1.36 -13.58 13.65
N LYS A 63 -1.49 -14.14 12.44
CA LYS A 63 -0.38 -14.62 11.62
C LYS A 63 -0.17 -13.67 10.44
N THR A 64 1.07 -13.49 10.00
CA THR A 64 1.44 -12.60 8.88
C THR A 64 2.03 -13.32 7.67
N ASP A 65 2.43 -14.58 7.83
CA ASP A 65 3.00 -15.45 6.79
C ASP A 65 2.14 -15.52 5.52
N TRP A 66 0.82 -15.53 5.71
CA TRP A 66 -0.15 -15.53 4.61
C TRP A 66 -0.01 -14.31 3.68
N ILE A 67 0.51 -13.17 4.13
CA ILE A 67 0.59 -11.93 3.34
C ILE A 67 1.53 -12.14 2.15
N THR A 68 2.72 -12.68 2.43
CA THR A 68 3.72 -13.00 1.41
C THR A 68 3.18 -14.03 0.43
N GLU A 69 2.54 -15.09 0.95
CA GLU A 69 1.88 -16.10 0.11
C GLU A 69 0.81 -15.49 -0.79
N GLU A 70 0.02 -14.55 -0.27
CA GLU A 70 -1.04 -13.91 -1.02
C GLU A 70 -0.49 -13.01 -2.12
N ILE A 71 0.52 -12.18 -1.84
CA ILE A 71 1.20 -11.37 -2.86
C ILE A 71 1.80 -12.27 -3.94
N ALA A 72 2.47 -13.36 -3.56
CA ALA A 72 3.12 -14.29 -4.48
C ALA A 72 2.15 -14.99 -5.44
N LYS A 73 0.85 -15.13 -5.09
CA LYS A 73 -0.17 -15.65 -6.04
C LYS A 73 -0.39 -14.73 -7.23
N HIS A 74 -0.09 -13.44 -7.09
CA HIS A 74 -0.33 -12.43 -8.13
C HIS A 74 0.90 -12.12 -8.98
N ILE A 75 2.10 -12.54 -8.57
CA ILE A 75 3.36 -12.18 -9.23
C ILE A 75 4.25 -13.40 -9.43
N LYS A 76 5.04 -13.40 -10.52
CA LYS A 76 6.05 -14.44 -10.74
C LYS A 76 7.36 -14.04 -10.07
N ILE A 77 7.71 -14.74 -9.00
CA ILE A 77 8.95 -14.53 -8.25
C ILE A 77 9.70 -15.86 -8.03
N SER A 78 11.03 -15.81 -7.98
CA SER A 78 11.86 -16.96 -7.58
C SER A 78 11.75 -17.22 -6.08
N GLU A 79 12.27 -18.36 -5.62
CA GLU A 79 12.34 -18.68 -4.19
C GLU A 79 13.20 -17.66 -3.41
N SER A 80 14.28 -17.17 -4.01
CA SER A 80 15.12 -16.13 -3.41
C SER A 80 14.39 -14.78 -3.31
N GLU A 81 13.65 -14.39 -4.34
CA GLU A 81 12.81 -13.19 -4.32
C GLU A 81 11.68 -13.32 -3.29
N TYR A 82 11.11 -14.51 -3.14
CA TYR A 82 10.08 -14.80 -2.13
C TYR A 82 10.62 -14.59 -0.71
N LYS A 83 11.82 -15.09 -0.39
CA LYS A 83 12.45 -14.92 0.92
C LYS A 83 12.67 -13.44 1.26
N ILE A 84 13.13 -12.65 0.30
CA ILE A 84 13.32 -11.21 0.49
C ILE A 84 11.97 -10.50 0.77
N LEU A 85 10.91 -10.86 0.05
CA LEU A 85 9.58 -10.33 0.31
C LEU A 85 9.08 -10.73 1.70
N GLN A 86 9.30 -12.00 2.09
CA GLN A 86 8.90 -12.52 3.39
C GLN A 86 9.56 -11.77 4.53
N GLU A 87 10.88 -11.61 4.49
CA GLU A 87 11.64 -10.87 5.50
C GLU A 87 11.14 -9.42 5.63
N ALA A 88 10.90 -8.74 4.51
CA ALA A 88 10.38 -7.38 4.53
C ALA A 88 8.97 -7.28 5.14
N VAL A 89 8.09 -8.25 4.85
CA VAL A 89 6.74 -8.32 5.44
C VAL A 89 6.85 -8.56 6.94
N ASP A 90 7.58 -9.59 7.36
CA ASP A 90 7.65 -10.03 8.76
C ASP A 90 8.26 -8.95 9.67
N GLU A 91 9.26 -8.20 9.18
CA GLU A 91 9.91 -7.15 9.96
C GLU A 91 9.08 -5.87 10.09
N LYS A 92 8.24 -5.53 9.10
CA LYS A 92 7.74 -4.14 8.96
C LYS A 92 6.23 -3.99 8.87
N ILE A 93 5.49 -5.05 8.56
CA ILE A 93 4.06 -4.92 8.24
C ILE A 93 3.21 -4.47 9.44
N ILE A 94 3.52 -4.98 10.63
CA ILE A 94 2.75 -4.69 11.84
C ILE A 94 2.89 -3.21 12.21
N ASP A 95 4.12 -2.70 12.24
CA ASP A 95 4.41 -1.29 12.52
C ASP A 95 3.79 -0.37 11.46
N HIS A 96 3.90 -0.75 10.18
CA HIS A 96 3.33 0.02 9.07
C HIS A 96 1.81 0.15 9.18
N ILE A 97 1.09 -0.97 9.35
CA ILE A 97 -0.37 -0.95 9.49
C ILE A 97 -0.76 -0.18 10.76
N SER A 98 -0.07 -0.44 11.86
CA SER A 98 -0.29 0.25 13.12
C SER A 98 -0.10 1.76 13.01
N LYS A 99 0.71 2.26 12.09
CA LYS A 99 0.91 3.70 11.91
C LYS A 99 -0.05 4.31 10.88
N TYR A 100 -0.13 3.73 9.69
CA TYR A 100 -0.79 4.36 8.54
C TYR A 100 -2.25 3.94 8.34
N TRP A 101 -2.72 2.94 9.07
CA TRP A 101 -4.11 2.49 9.02
C TRP A 101 -4.94 2.93 10.23
N ARG A 102 -4.43 3.86 11.04
CA ARG A 102 -5.18 4.42 12.16
C ARG A 102 -6.13 5.52 11.73
N GLU A 103 -7.38 5.38 12.16
CA GLU A 103 -8.41 6.42 12.13
C GLU A 103 -8.96 6.55 13.57
N ASN A 104 -9.06 7.77 14.09
CA ASN A 104 -9.49 8.04 15.47
C ASN A 104 -8.78 7.21 16.56
N GLY A 105 -7.49 6.92 16.35
CA GLY A 105 -6.64 6.15 17.27
C GLY A 105 -6.75 4.63 17.16
N LYS A 106 -7.59 4.09 16.28
CA LYS A 106 -7.78 2.65 16.07
C LYS A 106 -7.40 2.24 14.65
N VAL A 107 -6.84 1.04 14.50
CA VAL A 107 -6.56 0.47 13.17
C VAL A 107 -7.88 -0.02 12.59
N GLU A 108 -8.37 0.63 11.53
CA GLU A 108 -9.65 0.29 10.91
C GLU A 108 -9.63 0.44 9.38
N ARG A 109 -10.45 -0.36 8.70
CA ARG A 109 -10.65 -0.32 7.24
C ARG A 109 -12.09 -0.66 6.92
N ASP A 110 -12.57 -0.13 5.80
CA ASP A 110 -13.93 -0.40 5.31
C ASP A 110 -13.99 -1.81 4.68
N PHE A 111 -14.46 -2.76 5.47
CA PHE A 111 -14.65 -4.15 5.06
C PHE A 111 -16.00 -4.42 4.37
N GLU A 112 -16.82 -3.39 4.10
CA GLU A 112 -17.99 -3.51 3.22
C GLU A 112 -17.58 -3.55 1.74
N ILE A 113 -16.45 -2.90 1.41
CA ILE A 113 -15.98 -2.71 0.03
C ILE A 113 -14.82 -3.62 -0.37
N ARG A 114 -13.94 -4.01 0.57
CA ARG A 114 -12.78 -4.89 0.32
C ARG A 114 -12.52 -5.83 1.48
N THR A 115 -12.10 -7.05 1.16
CA THR A 115 -11.67 -8.08 2.12
C THR A 115 -10.29 -7.73 2.69
N LEU A 116 -9.90 -8.41 3.78
CA LEU A 116 -8.58 -8.24 4.39
C LEU A 116 -7.42 -8.46 3.39
N PRO A 117 -7.37 -9.55 2.60
CA PRO A 117 -6.37 -9.70 1.56
C PRO A 117 -6.34 -8.55 0.55
N GLU A 118 -7.50 -8.08 0.10
CA GLU A 118 -7.59 -6.99 -0.89
C GLU A 118 -7.05 -5.67 -0.33
N TRP A 119 -7.33 -5.35 0.94
CA TRP A 119 -6.77 -4.17 1.59
C TRP A 119 -5.24 -4.25 1.70
N ILE A 120 -4.71 -5.40 2.14
CA ILE A 120 -3.26 -5.60 2.28
C ILE A 120 -2.57 -5.52 0.92
N ILE A 121 -3.07 -6.23 -0.10
CA ILE A 121 -2.52 -6.16 -1.47
C ILE A 121 -2.56 -4.72 -1.99
N SER A 122 -3.66 -4.00 -1.75
CA SER A 122 -3.79 -2.61 -2.21
C SER A 122 -2.72 -1.69 -1.62
N GLU A 123 -2.38 -1.87 -0.34
CA GLU A 123 -1.30 -1.10 0.30
C GLU A 123 0.05 -1.41 -0.34
N PHE A 124 0.41 -2.68 -0.50
CA PHE A 124 1.66 -3.07 -1.15
C PHE A 124 1.76 -2.54 -2.58
N VAL A 125 0.67 -2.61 -3.35
CA VAL A 125 0.60 -2.09 -4.72
C VAL A 125 0.82 -0.58 -4.74
N PHE A 126 0.16 0.15 -3.84
CA PHE A 126 0.21 1.61 -3.78
C PHE A 126 1.60 2.10 -3.34
N VAL A 127 2.13 1.55 -2.25
CA VAL A 127 3.45 1.90 -1.73
C VAL A 127 4.54 1.53 -2.75
N SER A 128 4.42 0.40 -3.46
CA SER A 128 5.36 0.02 -4.53
C SER A 128 5.40 1.02 -5.68
N GLY A 129 4.25 1.61 -6.04
CA GLY A 129 4.18 2.66 -7.06
C GLY A 129 4.99 3.89 -6.68
N PHE A 130 4.82 4.38 -5.44
CA PHE A 130 5.59 5.51 -4.95
C PHE A 130 7.07 5.20 -4.76
N ALA A 131 7.42 4.06 -4.17
CA ALA A 131 8.83 3.73 -3.97
C ALA A 131 9.57 3.56 -5.29
N THR A 132 8.93 2.98 -6.31
CA THR A 132 9.52 2.90 -7.66
C THR A 132 9.80 4.30 -8.20
N TRP A 133 8.84 5.23 -8.06
CA TRP A 133 9.00 6.62 -8.49
C TRP A 133 10.17 7.31 -7.77
N PHE A 134 10.24 7.23 -6.43
CA PHE A 134 11.31 7.86 -5.66
C PHE A 134 12.68 7.25 -5.99
N ARG A 135 12.78 5.94 -6.17
CA ARG A 135 14.05 5.31 -6.56
C ARG A 135 14.54 5.71 -7.95
N GLU A 136 13.65 6.11 -8.83
CA GLU A 136 14.01 6.56 -10.19
C GLU A 136 14.40 8.04 -10.24
N LYS A 137 13.86 8.87 -9.35
CA LYS A 137 13.94 10.34 -9.46
C LYS A 137 14.62 11.04 -8.29
N ASP A 138 14.78 10.38 -7.15
CA ASP A 138 15.31 10.99 -5.93
C ASP A 138 16.78 10.61 -5.72
N ASN A 139 17.65 11.62 -5.76
CA ASN A 139 19.09 11.46 -5.55
C ASN A 139 19.51 12.11 -4.24
N GLU A 140 19.40 11.37 -3.14
CA GLU A 140 19.86 11.61 -1.75
C GLU A 140 19.56 12.98 -1.08
N ASN A 141 19.22 14.05 -1.82
CA ASN A 141 18.94 15.41 -1.34
C ASN A 141 18.07 16.24 -2.32
N GLU A 142 18.00 15.90 -3.60
CA GLU A 142 17.16 16.58 -4.59
C GLU A 142 16.45 15.58 -5.51
N THR A 143 15.17 15.85 -5.80
CA THR A 143 14.41 15.07 -6.76
C THR A 143 14.58 15.68 -8.15
N ASP A 144 15.17 14.93 -9.06
CA ASP A 144 15.39 15.35 -10.45
C ASP A 144 14.08 15.27 -11.24
N LEU A 145 13.65 16.42 -11.74
CA LEU A 145 12.42 16.60 -12.54
C LEU A 145 12.73 16.92 -14.00
N SER A 146 14.00 16.94 -14.38
CA SER A 146 14.48 17.37 -15.70
C SER A 146 13.83 16.55 -16.81
N ASP A 147 13.82 15.22 -16.67
CA ASP A 147 13.19 14.33 -17.64
C ASP A 147 11.67 14.53 -17.70
N LEU A 148 11.02 14.72 -16.55
CA LEU A 148 9.57 14.94 -16.49
C LEU A 148 9.18 16.22 -17.23
N LEU A 149 9.89 17.31 -16.98
CA LEU A 149 9.60 18.61 -17.58
C LEU A 149 10.05 18.72 -19.03
N SER A 150 11.18 18.12 -19.37
CA SER A 150 11.64 18.11 -20.75
C SER A 150 10.64 17.39 -21.65
N ASN A 151 10.11 16.26 -21.18
CA ASN A 151 9.05 15.54 -21.87
C ASN A 151 7.73 16.34 -21.94
N ALA A 152 7.37 17.08 -20.88
CA ALA A 152 6.13 17.85 -20.85
C ALA A 152 6.18 19.13 -21.71
N THR A 153 7.32 19.79 -21.78
CA THR A 153 7.51 21.07 -22.48
C THR A 153 8.01 20.89 -23.92
N GLY A 154 8.68 19.78 -24.23
CA GLY A 154 9.34 19.54 -25.52
C GLY A 154 10.69 20.26 -25.65
N GLU A 155 11.20 20.86 -24.58
CA GLU A 155 12.48 21.56 -24.52
C GLU A 155 13.42 20.85 -23.53
N SER A 156 14.73 21.07 -23.63
CA SER A 156 15.66 20.59 -22.59
C SER A 156 15.53 21.48 -21.36
N VAL A 157 14.97 20.94 -20.29
CA VAL A 157 14.74 21.62 -19.01
C VAL A 157 15.54 20.92 -17.93
N GLN A 158 16.38 21.66 -17.21
CA GLN A 158 16.97 21.21 -15.96
C GLN A 158 16.14 21.73 -14.80
N ALA A 159 15.67 20.82 -13.94
CA ALA A 159 14.92 21.19 -12.76
C ALA A 159 15.07 20.14 -11.66
N SER A 160 15.17 20.63 -10.43
CA SER A 160 15.04 19.82 -9.24
C SER A 160 14.01 20.40 -8.30
N ALA A 161 13.43 19.56 -7.45
CA ALA A 161 12.53 19.98 -6.40
C ALA A 161 12.80 19.20 -5.11
N ASN A 162 12.43 19.81 -3.99
CA ASN A 162 12.30 19.10 -2.73
C ASN A 162 10.83 18.71 -2.53
N ILE A 163 10.55 17.41 -2.53
CA ILE A 163 9.19 16.89 -2.41
C ILE A 163 8.92 16.52 -0.96
N GLN A 164 7.97 17.22 -0.35
CA GLN A 164 7.45 16.86 0.95
C GLN A 164 6.53 15.63 0.80
N PHE A 165 7.10 14.45 1.04
CA PHE A 165 6.40 13.17 1.07
C PHE A 165 6.76 12.44 2.36
N ASP A 166 5.81 11.69 2.91
CA ASP A 166 6.05 10.84 4.07
C ASP A 166 6.89 9.61 3.67
N LYS A 167 8.21 9.82 3.57
CA LYS A 167 9.16 8.78 3.15
C LYS A 167 9.18 7.61 4.13
N GLU A 168 8.79 7.81 5.39
CA GLU A 168 8.66 6.73 6.36
C GLU A 168 7.59 5.70 5.93
N ARG A 169 6.64 6.07 5.06
CA ARG A 169 5.68 5.11 4.49
C ARG A 169 6.33 4.13 3.51
N LEU A 170 7.44 4.51 2.89
CA LEU A 170 8.18 3.66 1.96
C LEU A 170 9.01 2.60 2.69
N GLU A 171 9.22 2.76 4.01
CA GLU A 171 10.02 1.83 4.79
C GLU A 171 9.50 0.39 4.75
N LEU A 172 8.17 0.20 4.66
CA LEU A 172 7.54 -1.11 4.48
C LEU A 172 8.22 -1.95 3.40
N ILE A 173 8.67 -1.31 2.34
CA ILE A 173 9.20 -1.97 1.15
C ILE A 173 10.63 -1.52 0.81
N SER A 174 11.29 -0.77 1.69
CA SER A 174 12.60 -0.17 1.43
C SER A 174 13.68 -1.23 1.15
N SER A 175 13.58 -2.39 1.79
CA SER A 175 14.48 -3.55 1.60
C SER A 175 14.16 -4.40 0.37
N ILE A 176 12.99 -4.21 -0.26
CA ILE A 176 12.57 -5.01 -1.41
C ILE A 176 13.20 -4.44 -2.69
N PRO A 177 13.93 -5.24 -3.49
CA PRO A 177 14.52 -4.80 -4.75
C PRO A 177 13.51 -4.24 -5.77
N THR A 178 13.94 -3.27 -6.57
CA THR A 178 13.06 -2.55 -7.52
C THR A 178 12.38 -3.48 -8.52
N GLN A 179 13.05 -4.54 -8.98
CA GLN A 179 12.42 -5.51 -9.88
C GLN A 179 11.23 -6.24 -9.24
N ILE A 180 11.24 -6.47 -7.93
CA ILE A 180 10.12 -7.06 -7.20
C ILE A 180 9.02 -6.01 -7.01
N LEU A 181 9.39 -4.78 -6.64
CA LEU A 181 8.42 -3.67 -6.53
C LEU A 181 7.67 -3.42 -7.83
N GLN A 182 8.36 -3.45 -8.97
CA GLN A 182 7.72 -3.32 -10.28
C GLN A 182 6.72 -4.45 -10.53
N LYS A 183 7.02 -5.69 -10.12
CA LYS A 183 6.04 -6.80 -10.21
C LYS A 183 4.83 -6.53 -9.31
N ILE A 184 5.04 -6.11 -8.06
CA ILE A 184 3.97 -5.81 -7.09
C ILE A 184 3.10 -4.64 -7.58
N MET A 185 3.70 -3.53 -7.99
CA MET A 185 3.02 -2.36 -8.56
C MET A 185 2.11 -2.73 -9.75
N ASN A 186 2.45 -3.78 -10.49
CA ASN A 186 1.72 -4.26 -11.66
C ASN A 186 0.61 -5.28 -11.34
N ILE A 187 0.37 -5.63 -10.07
CA ILE A 187 -0.74 -6.54 -9.69
C ILE A 187 -2.09 -5.95 -10.12
N ASN A 188 -2.28 -4.64 -9.97
CA ASN A 188 -3.47 -3.93 -10.46
C ASN A 188 -3.15 -2.48 -10.87
N PRO A 189 -4.08 -1.76 -11.54
CA PRO A 189 -3.81 -0.41 -12.04
C PRO A 189 -3.44 0.64 -10.98
N ALA A 190 -3.81 0.44 -9.71
CA ALA A 190 -3.59 1.42 -8.65
C ALA A 190 -2.10 1.72 -8.42
N GLY A 191 -1.21 0.74 -8.63
CA GLY A 191 0.23 0.96 -8.47
C GLY A 191 0.79 1.90 -9.53
N LYS A 192 0.40 1.72 -10.79
CA LYS A 192 0.75 2.64 -11.88
C LYS A 192 0.13 4.03 -11.66
N ILE A 193 -1.10 4.07 -11.15
CA ILE A 193 -1.75 5.34 -10.80
C ILE A 193 -0.98 6.04 -9.68
N ALA A 194 -0.54 5.34 -8.64
CA ALA A 194 0.28 5.89 -7.57
C ALA A 194 1.58 6.50 -8.12
N TYR A 195 2.31 5.73 -8.94
CA TYR A 195 3.51 6.23 -9.63
C TYR A 195 3.21 7.51 -10.44
N ARG A 196 2.17 7.50 -11.28
CA ARG A 196 1.81 8.65 -12.13
C ARG A 196 1.23 9.83 -11.36
N SER A 197 0.64 9.60 -10.19
CA SER A 197 0.05 10.67 -9.38
C SER A 197 1.10 11.65 -8.88
N LEU A 198 2.33 11.20 -8.62
CA LEU A 198 3.45 12.09 -8.28
C LEU A 198 3.86 12.95 -9.46
N ASP A 199 4.02 12.35 -10.66
CA ASP A 199 4.26 13.10 -11.90
C ASP A 199 3.21 14.22 -12.08
N MET A 200 1.94 13.86 -11.90
CA MET A 200 0.81 14.79 -12.06
C MET A 200 0.78 15.89 -11.01
N ALA A 201 1.00 15.57 -9.74
CA ALA A 201 1.00 16.53 -8.65
C ALA A 201 2.10 17.59 -8.85
N ILE A 202 3.29 17.15 -9.29
CA ILE A 202 4.43 18.02 -9.57
C ILE A 202 4.15 18.92 -10.76
N MET A 203 3.70 18.36 -11.89
CA MET A 203 3.37 19.15 -13.09
C MET A 203 2.29 20.20 -12.78
N LYS A 204 1.27 19.85 -11.99
CA LYS A 204 0.24 20.78 -11.55
C LYS A 204 0.83 21.90 -10.68
N GLY A 205 1.56 21.56 -9.62
CA GLY A 205 2.17 22.56 -8.73
C GLY A 205 3.08 23.54 -9.48
N MET A 206 3.87 23.03 -10.42
CA MET A 206 4.71 23.89 -11.27
C MET A 206 3.92 24.79 -12.22
N SER A 207 2.88 24.27 -12.86
CA SER A 207 2.02 25.09 -13.73
C SER A 207 1.26 26.19 -12.98
N GLU A 208 0.96 25.97 -11.70
CA GLU A 208 0.33 26.99 -10.86
C GLU A 208 1.34 28.05 -10.38
N GLY A 209 2.60 27.65 -10.17
CA GLY A 209 3.69 28.53 -9.73
C GLY A 209 4.34 29.37 -10.84
N ASP A 210 4.29 28.91 -12.10
CA ASP A 210 4.96 29.58 -13.23
C ASP A 210 4.06 29.64 -14.49
N SER A 211 3.62 30.86 -14.80
CA SER A 211 2.73 31.14 -15.94
C SER A 211 3.37 30.90 -17.31
N GLU A 212 4.70 30.93 -17.41
CA GLU A 212 5.44 30.67 -18.65
C GLU A 212 5.55 29.15 -18.89
N ILE A 213 5.89 28.39 -17.84
CA ILE A 213 5.87 26.92 -17.89
C ILE A 213 4.47 26.40 -18.21
N ALA A 214 3.42 26.97 -17.60
CA ALA A 214 2.04 26.61 -17.91
C ALA A 214 1.66 26.86 -19.38
N LYS A 215 2.12 27.97 -19.98
CA LYS A 215 1.91 28.25 -21.41
C LYS A 215 2.66 27.28 -22.30
N LYS A 216 3.90 26.92 -21.96
CA LYS A 216 4.71 25.95 -22.73
C LYS A 216 4.08 24.54 -22.70
N MET A 217 3.65 24.08 -21.52
CA MET A 217 2.92 22.81 -21.37
C MET A 217 1.60 22.79 -22.15
N LYS A 218 0.91 23.93 -22.25
CA LYS A 218 -0.32 24.06 -23.05
C LYS A 218 -0.06 23.99 -24.56
N ASN A 219 1.07 24.52 -25.03
CA ASN A 219 1.42 24.54 -26.46
C ASN A 219 1.90 23.16 -26.97
N SER A 220 2.57 22.36 -26.13
CA SER A 220 2.98 20.98 -26.47
C SER A 220 1.78 20.02 -26.57
N THR A 221 0.67 20.31 -25.88
CA THR A 221 -0.56 19.49 -25.96
C THR A 221 -1.40 19.77 -27.21
N ILE A 222 -1.06 20.76 -28.04
CA ILE A 222 -1.87 21.15 -29.22
C ILE A 222 -1.67 20.18 -30.40
N SER A 223 -0.56 19.43 -30.46
CA SER A 223 -0.33 18.41 -31.51
C SER A 223 -0.87 17.02 -31.14
N LEU A 224 -1.08 16.75 -29.85
CA LEU A 224 -1.72 15.54 -29.35
C LEU A 224 -3.13 15.91 -28.86
N ASN A 225 -4.12 15.75 -29.74
CA ASN A 225 -5.54 16.10 -29.55
C ASN A 225 -6.26 15.33 -28.41
N ARG A 226 -5.54 14.76 -27.43
CA ARG A 226 -6.08 14.22 -26.19
C ARG A 226 -5.67 15.15 -25.04
N PRO A 227 -6.63 15.83 -24.41
CA PRO A 227 -6.36 16.53 -23.16
C PRO A 227 -5.75 15.57 -22.13
N TRP A 228 -4.67 15.98 -21.47
CA TRP A 228 -3.94 15.18 -20.50
C TRP A 228 -4.81 14.75 -19.28
N TRP A 229 -5.93 15.44 -19.03
CA TRP A 229 -6.91 15.06 -18.01
C TRP A 229 -7.87 13.93 -18.43
N LYS A 230 -7.85 13.46 -19.69
CA LYS A 230 -8.65 12.32 -20.17
C LYS A 230 -7.98 10.95 -19.97
N PHE A 231 -6.91 10.88 -19.18
CA PHE A 231 -6.29 9.61 -18.75
C PHE A 231 -6.89 9.07 -17.43
N TRP A 232 -7.99 9.66 -16.95
CA TRP A 232 -8.80 9.20 -15.82
C TRP A 232 -10.12 8.63 -16.33
#